data_AF-A0A2K4XDV6-F1
#
_entry.id   AF-A0A2K4XDV6-F1
#
_cell.length_a   1.000
_cell.length_b   1.000
_cell.length_c   1.000
_cell.angle_alpha   90.00
_cell.angle_beta   90.00
_cell.angle_gamma   90.00
#
_symmetry.space_group_name_H-M   'P 1'
#
loop_
_entity.id
_entity.type
_entity.pdbx_description
1 polymer ?
#
loop_
_entity_poly.entity_id
_entity_poly.type
_entity_poly.pdbx_seq_one_letter_code
_entity_poly.pdbx_strand_id
1 'polypeptide(L)'
;MNKQELTEIFRKFKASNPEQWAESEIEEGIPQLARFLFLKGAWSNVVPDNDEWIQHILKNYDPTDNGPYSGMMHSIKEMIDAGVSKNAITEFARCIGAEMIFSMTYLMDDPEVVEDNEYVNWGLFITDDEGRPIKELSGLYESVLGTDPTGREMCPKNKIDPSNDLINA
;
A
#
# COMPACT_ATOMS: atom_id res chain seq x y z
N MET A 1 -5.84 -24.09 -10.81
CA MET A 1 -5.05 -23.36 -11.82
C MET A 1 -3.65 -23.93 -11.85
N ASN A 2 -3.03 -24.00 -13.02
CA ASN A 2 -1.61 -24.37 -13.15
C ASN A 2 -0.71 -23.12 -13.15
N LYS A 3 0.62 -23.32 -13.08
CA LYS A 3 1.62 -22.23 -13.03
C LYS A 3 1.52 -21.27 -14.22
N GLN A 4 1.25 -21.76 -15.43
CA GLN A 4 1.14 -20.94 -16.63
C GLN A 4 -0.11 -20.04 -16.57
N GLU A 5 -1.26 -20.60 -16.20
CA GLU A 5 -2.52 -19.85 -16.03
C GLU A 5 -2.36 -18.75 -14.97
N LEU A 6 -1.74 -19.07 -13.83
CA LEU A 6 -1.47 -18.08 -12.77
C LEU A 6 -0.52 -16.97 -13.23
N THR A 7 0.55 -17.33 -13.96
CA THR A 7 1.50 -16.34 -14.51
C THR A 7 0.79 -15.36 -15.43
N GLU A 8 -0.11 -15.83 -16.30
CA GLU A 8 -0.90 -14.97 -17.19
C GLU A 8 -1.86 -14.06 -16.41
N ILE A 9 -2.46 -14.56 -15.33
CA ILE A 9 -3.31 -13.77 -14.43
C ILE A 9 -2.49 -12.65 -13.75
N PHE A 10 -1.36 -12.97 -13.13
CA PHE A 10 -0.49 -11.97 -12.49
C PHE A 10 0.00 -10.92 -13.50
N ARG A 11 0.37 -11.35 -14.72
CA ARG A 11 0.75 -10.44 -15.80
C ARG A 11 -0.38 -9.51 -16.20
N LYS A 12 -1.62 -10.02 -16.32
CA LYS A 12 -2.82 -9.21 -16.58
C LYS A 12 -3.02 -8.14 -15.50
N PHE A 13 -2.74 -8.46 -14.24
CA PHE A 13 -2.81 -7.50 -13.15
C PHE A 13 -1.54 -6.68 -12.94
N LYS A 14 -0.53 -6.82 -13.82
CA LYS A 14 0.73 -6.07 -13.79
C LYS A 14 1.55 -6.30 -12.52
N ALA A 15 1.54 -7.52 -11.99
CA ALA A 15 2.45 -7.90 -10.91
C ALA A 15 3.91 -7.75 -11.36
N SER A 16 4.77 -7.31 -10.45
CA SER A 16 6.21 -7.50 -10.56
C SER A 16 6.52 -9.00 -10.51
N ASN A 17 7.36 -9.51 -11.40
CA ASN A 17 7.74 -10.94 -11.50
C ASN A 17 6.56 -11.95 -11.46
N PRO A 18 5.63 -11.92 -12.43
CA PRO A 18 4.45 -12.80 -12.46
C PRO A 18 4.75 -14.30 -12.28
N GLU A 19 5.87 -14.75 -12.79
CA GLU A 19 6.33 -16.14 -12.73
C GLU A 19 6.64 -16.57 -11.29
N GLN A 20 7.24 -15.68 -10.49
CA GLN A 20 7.62 -15.95 -9.09
C GLN A 20 6.38 -16.07 -8.19
N TRP A 21 5.38 -15.20 -8.38
CA TRP A 21 4.10 -15.31 -7.67
C TRP A 21 3.39 -16.63 -8.00
N ALA A 22 3.36 -17.02 -9.27
CA ALA A 22 2.75 -18.27 -9.72
C ALA A 22 3.52 -19.51 -9.19
N GLU A 23 4.85 -19.44 -9.14
CA GLU A 23 5.71 -20.48 -8.59
C GLU A 23 5.41 -20.73 -7.12
N SER A 24 5.42 -19.69 -6.28
CA SER A 24 5.15 -19.81 -4.85
C SER A 24 3.72 -20.32 -4.56
N GLU A 25 2.72 -19.96 -5.37
CA GLU A 25 1.37 -20.51 -5.19
C GLU A 25 1.30 -22.02 -5.42
N ILE A 26 2.01 -22.52 -6.43
CA ILE A 26 1.99 -23.93 -6.82
C ILE A 26 2.92 -24.78 -5.95
N GLU A 27 4.12 -24.28 -5.66
CA GLU A 27 5.19 -25.06 -5.04
C GLU A 27 5.21 -24.93 -3.51
N GLU A 28 4.83 -23.76 -2.97
CA GLU A 28 4.81 -23.50 -1.52
C GLU A 28 3.38 -23.55 -0.95
N GLY A 29 2.36 -23.58 -1.81
CA GLY A 29 0.96 -23.61 -1.40
C GLY A 29 0.49 -22.31 -0.76
N ILE A 30 1.18 -21.19 -0.97
CA ILE A 30 0.81 -19.87 -0.46
C ILE A 30 -0.31 -19.29 -1.32
N PRO A 31 -1.38 -18.67 -0.76
CA PRO A 31 -2.46 -18.08 -1.56
C PRO A 31 -2.05 -16.75 -2.24
N GLN A 32 -1.07 -16.80 -3.15
CA GLN A 32 -0.43 -15.62 -3.72
C GLN A 32 -1.37 -14.74 -4.53
N LEU A 33 -2.28 -15.33 -5.31
CA LEU A 33 -3.25 -14.56 -6.08
C LEU A 33 -4.16 -13.73 -5.16
N ALA A 34 -4.59 -14.32 -4.04
CA ALA A 34 -5.39 -13.61 -3.05
C ALA A 34 -4.58 -12.49 -2.36
N ARG A 35 -3.32 -12.77 -1.96
CA ARG A 35 -2.42 -11.75 -1.37
C ARG A 35 -2.26 -10.57 -2.31
N PHE A 36 -1.92 -10.84 -3.56
CA PHE A 36 -1.70 -9.81 -4.57
C PHE A 36 -2.95 -8.97 -4.85
N LEU A 37 -4.11 -9.60 -5.01
CA LEU A 37 -5.37 -8.88 -5.28
C LEU A 37 -5.80 -8.02 -4.10
N PHE A 38 -5.66 -8.53 -2.87
CA PHE A 38 -5.94 -7.76 -1.66
C PHE A 38 -5.04 -6.52 -1.59
N LEU A 39 -3.72 -6.69 -1.72
CA LEU A 39 -2.76 -5.58 -1.67
C LEU A 39 -2.94 -4.59 -2.82
N LYS A 40 -3.25 -5.06 -4.03
CA LYS A 40 -3.60 -4.19 -5.16
C LYS A 40 -4.81 -3.31 -4.83
N GLY A 41 -5.82 -3.88 -4.17
CA GLY A 41 -6.97 -3.13 -3.66
C GLY A 41 -6.58 -2.14 -2.56
N ALA A 42 -5.76 -2.55 -1.60
CA ALA A 42 -5.27 -1.68 -0.53
C ALA A 42 -4.52 -0.47 -1.11
N TRP A 43 -3.57 -0.69 -2.02
CA TRP A 43 -2.82 0.36 -2.71
C TRP A 43 -3.70 1.32 -3.52
N SER A 44 -4.87 0.88 -4.01
CA SER A 44 -5.80 1.78 -4.71
C SER A 44 -6.45 2.83 -3.80
N ASN A 45 -6.35 2.69 -2.48
CA ASN A 45 -6.80 3.66 -1.49
C ASN A 45 -5.70 4.66 -1.09
N VAL A 46 -4.44 4.45 -1.53
CA VAL A 46 -3.35 5.40 -1.32
C VAL A 46 -3.41 6.47 -2.41
N VAL A 47 -3.11 7.72 -2.05
CA VAL A 47 -3.11 8.85 -3.01
C VAL A 47 -2.25 8.53 -4.23
N PRO A 48 -2.67 8.91 -5.46
CA PRO A 48 -1.92 8.60 -6.67
C PRO A 48 -0.53 9.23 -6.66
N ASP A 49 0.42 8.66 -7.41
CA ASP A 49 1.79 9.20 -7.54
C ASP A 49 1.86 10.40 -8.50
N ASN A 50 1.01 11.40 -8.25
CA ASN A 50 0.93 12.66 -8.96
C ASN A 50 0.36 13.76 -8.03
N ASP A 51 0.12 14.96 -8.55
CA ASP A 51 -0.43 16.08 -7.76
C ASP A 51 -1.93 16.34 -8.02
N GLU A 52 -2.60 15.52 -8.83
CA GLU A 52 -4.00 15.73 -9.23
C GLU A 52 -4.94 15.72 -8.03
N TRP A 53 -4.69 14.85 -7.04
CA TRP A 53 -5.46 14.77 -5.81
C TRP A 53 -5.36 16.06 -4.97
N ILE A 54 -4.17 16.69 -4.93
CA ILE A 54 -3.97 18.00 -4.28
C ILE A 54 -4.71 19.10 -5.05
N GLN A 55 -4.63 19.08 -6.39
CA GLN A 55 -5.36 20.05 -7.21
C GLN A 55 -6.88 19.93 -6.99
N HIS A 56 -7.40 18.71 -6.85
CA HIS A 56 -8.80 18.47 -6.52
C HIS A 56 -9.17 19.06 -5.15
N ILE A 57 -8.32 18.89 -4.14
CA ILE A 57 -8.53 19.49 -2.81
C ILE A 57 -8.56 21.03 -2.91
N LEU A 58 -7.57 21.63 -3.55
CA LEU A 58 -7.47 23.10 -3.66
C LEU A 58 -8.65 23.72 -4.43
N LYS A 59 -9.14 23.01 -5.46
CA LYS A 59 -10.30 23.47 -6.24
C LYS A 59 -11.59 23.52 -5.41
N ASN A 60 -11.73 22.62 -4.44
CA ASN A 60 -12.93 22.48 -3.61
C ASN A 60 -12.72 23.02 -2.18
N TYR A 61 -11.63 23.74 -1.93
CA TYR A 61 -11.28 24.23 -0.61
C TYR A 61 -12.29 25.26 -0.11
N ASP A 62 -12.84 25.00 1.08
CA ASP A 62 -13.66 25.94 1.83
C ASP A 62 -12.97 26.20 3.18
N PRO A 63 -12.48 27.44 3.43
CA PRO A 63 -11.80 27.77 4.70
C PRO A 63 -12.73 27.71 5.92
N THR A 64 -14.04 27.60 5.72
CA THR A 64 -15.04 27.52 6.80
C THR A 64 -15.50 26.09 7.09
N ASP A 65 -15.09 25.11 6.29
CA ASP A 65 -15.43 23.71 6.50
C ASP A 65 -14.78 23.19 7.78
N ASN A 66 -15.61 22.64 8.68
CA ASN A 66 -15.18 22.01 9.93
C ASN A 66 -15.75 20.60 10.07
N GLY A 67 -16.15 19.98 8.96
CA GLY A 67 -16.66 18.61 8.92
C GLY A 67 -15.59 17.55 9.18
N PRO A 68 -15.98 16.27 9.33
CA PRO A 68 -15.03 15.16 9.43
C PRO A 68 -13.99 15.20 8.31
N TYR A 69 -12.72 15.00 8.65
CA TYR A 69 -11.57 15.01 7.73
C TYR A 69 -11.24 16.37 7.06
N SER A 70 -11.96 17.45 7.34
CA SER A 70 -11.64 18.81 6.83
C SER A 70 -10.23 19.28 7.22
N GLY A 71 -9.67 18.78 8.33
CA GLY A 71 -8.28 19.05 8.72
C GLY A 71 -7.26 18.75 7.61
N MET A 72 -7.50 17.73 6.77
CA MET A 72 -6.60 17.42 5.65
C MET A 72 -6.51 18.57 4.64
N MET A 73 -7.63 19.17 4.25
CA MET A 73 -7.61 20.25 3.25
C MET A 73 -6.97 21.53 3.82
N HIS A 74 -7.25 21.85 5.09
CA HIS A 74 -6.65 22.98 5.79
C HIS A 74 -5.12 22.83 5.88
N SER A 75 -4.64 21.67 6.33
CA SER A 75 -3.20 21.41 6.44
C SER A 75 -2.50 21.40 5.09
N ILE A 76 -3.12 20.84 4.03
CA ILE A 76 -2.55 20.90 2.67
C ILE A 76 -2.47 22.35 2.18
N LYS A 77 -3.50 23.16 2.41
CA LYS A 77 -3.48 24.58 2.03
C LYS A 77 -2.36 25.33 2.77
N GLU A 78 -2.23 25.12 4.07
CA GLU A 78 -1.18 25.72 4.89
C GLU A 78 0.23 25.31 4.42
N MET A 79 0.44 24.02 4.14
CA MET A 79 1.72 23.52 3.60
C MET A 79 2.08 24.18 2.25
N ILE A 80 1.10 24.32 1.36
CA ILE A 80 1.31 24.99 0.06
C ILE A 80 1.63 26.48 0.25
N ASP A 81 0.93 27.17 1.15
CA ASP A 81 1.17 28.59 1.45
C ASP A 81 2.55 28.80 2.10
N ALA A 82 3.04 27.82 2.86
CA ALA A 82 4.38 27.79 3.43
C ALA A 82 5.48 27.41 2.42
N GLY A 83 5.12 27.12 1.16
CA GLY A 83 6.07 26.80 0.08
C GLY A 83 6.49 25.33 0.00
N VAL A 84 5.83 24.41 0.71
CA VAL A 84 6.08 22.97 0.55
C VAL A 84 5.62 22.53 -0.84
N SER A 85 6.49 21.84 -1.57
CA SER A 85 6.14 21.38 -2.91
C SER A 85 5.06 20.29 -2.86
N LYS A 86 4.13 20.31 -3.83
CA LYS A 86 3.12 19.25 -3.99
C LYS A 86 3.73 17.86 -4.07
N ASN A 87 4.90 17.72 -4.71
CA ASN A 87 5.59 16.43 -4.79
C ASN A 87 6.04 15.93 -3.42
N ALA A 88 6.54 16.82 -2.55
CA ALA A 88 6.90 16.44 -1.18
C ALA A 88 5.66 16.02 -0.36
N ILE A 89 4.54 16.74 -0.52
CA ILE A 89 3.26 16.38 0.11
C ILE A 89 2.77 15.01 -0.39
N THR A 90 2.83 14.74 -1.70
CA THR A 90 2.47 13.44 -2.27
C THR A 90 3.39 12.32 -1.77
N GLU A 91 4.71 12.49 -1.77
CA GLU A 91 5.63 11.46 -1.25
C GLU A 91 5.35 11.17 0.23
N PHE A 92 5.16 12.21 1.06
CA PHE A 92 4.78 12.05 2.46
C PHE A 92 3.47 11.26 2.61
N ALA A 93 2.40 11.71 1.95
CA ALA A 93 1.08 11.07 2.06
C ALA A 93 1.09 9.62 1.55
N ARG A 94 1.85 9.32 0.49
CA ARG A 94 2.01 7.94 0.01
C ARG A 94 2.77 7.07 0.99
N CYS A 95 3.84 7.58 1.63
CA CYS A 95 4.58 6.83 2.65
C CYS A 95 3.69 6.50 3.85
N ILE A 96 2.91 7.47 4.35
CA ILE A 96 1.95 7.23 5.44
C ILE A 96 0.89 6.19 5.02
N GLY A 97 0.41 6.26 3.77
CA GLY A 97 -0.52 5.27 3.24
C GLY A 97 0.08 3.86 3.17
N ALA A 98 1.32 3.74 2.70
CA ALA A 98 2.04 2.47 2.64
C ALA A 98 2.30 1.88 4.04
N GLU A 99 2.71 2.72 4.99
CA GLU A 99 2.91 2.34 6.40
C GLU A 99 1.62 1.90 7.06
N MET A 100 0.49 2.55 6.76
CA MET A 100 -0.83 2.12 7.23
C MET A 100 -1.20 0.75 6.66
N ILE A 101 -0.97 0.49 5.37
CA ILE A 101 -1.19 -0.84 4.78
C ILE A 101 -0.32 -1.88 5.49
N PHE A 102 0.97 -1.60 5.68
CA PHE A 102 1.88 -2.50 6.39
C PHE A 102 1.40 -2.78 7.82
N SER A 103 1.10 -1.75 8.59
CA SER A 103 0.67 -1.88 9.98
C SER A 103 -0.63 -2.67 10.11
N MET A 104 -1.61 -2.40 9.24
CA MET A 104 -2.88 -3.12 9.24
C MET A 104 -2.72 -4.58 8.83
N THR A 105 -1.88 -4.86 7.83
CA THR A 105 -1.63 -6.25 7.39
C THR A 105 -0.83 -7.04 8.41
N TYR A 106 0.07 -6.40 9.16
CA TYR A 106 0.76 -7.01 10.29
C TYR A 106 -0.21 -7.31 11.44
N LEU A 107 -1.05 -6.33 11.81
CA LEU A 107 -2.08 -6.49 12.84
C LEU A 107 -3.10 -7.60 12.49
N MET A 108 -3.44 -7.78 11.21
CA MET A 108 -4.34 -8.86 10.78
C MET A 108 -3.75 -10.26 10.98
N ASP A 109 -2.42 -10.39 10.94
CA ASP A 109 -1.71 -11.65 11.08
C ASP A 109 -1.33 -11.93 12.54
N ASP A 110 -1.10 -10.88 13.33
CA ASP A 110 -0.64 -11.00 14.70
C ASP A 110 -1.52 -10.17 15.67
N PRO A 111 -2.53 -10.80 16.29
CA PRO A 111 -3.33 -10.18 17.35
C PRO A 111 -2.56 -9.86 18.65
N GLU A 112 -1.37 -10.45 18.86
CA GLU A 112 -0.58 -10.28 20.08
C GLU A 112 0.16 -8.93 20.11
N VAL A 113 0.21 -8.21 18.98
CA VAL A 113 0.75 -6.84 18.91
C VAL A 113 -0.08 -5.83 19.71
N VAL A 114 -1.33 -6.17 20.03
CA VAL A 114 -2.20 -5.35 20.87
C VAL A 114 -1.84 -5.63 22.33
N GLU A 115 -1.22 -4.63 22.97
CA GLU A 115 -0.87 -4.69 24.39
C GLU A 115 -2.09 -5.10 25.24
N ASP A 116 -1.87 -6.01 26.18
CA ASP A 116 -2.88 -6.56 27.10
C ASP A 116 -4.05 -7.33 26.43
N ASN A 117 -3.93 -7.74 25.15
CA ASN A 117 -4.95 -8.58 24.51
C ASN A 117 -4.86 -10.05 24.96
N GLU A 118 -5.57 -10.40 26.01
CA GLU A 118 -5.74 -11.80 26.47
C GLU A 118 -7.11 -12.39 26.08
N TYR A 119 -7.92 -11.66 25.32
CA TYR A 119 -9.37 -11.89 25.24
C TYR A 119 -9.82 -12.50 23.92
N VAL A 120 -9.23 -12.09 22.79
CA VAL A 120 -9.72 -12.46 21.45
C VAL A 120 -8.58 -12.65 20.47
N ASN A 121 -8.81 -13.53 19.50
CA ASN A 121 -7.97 -13.71 18.32
C ASN A 121 -8.77 -13.37 17.07
N TRP A 122 -8.08 -12.97 16.01
CA TRP A 122 -8.65 -12.74 14.69
C TRP A 122 -7.70 -13.20 13.59
N GLY A 123 -8.21 -13.25 12.37
CA GLY A 123 -7.43 -13.56 11.18
C GLY A 123 -8.22 -13.19 9.93
N LEU A 124 -7.52 -13.09 8.79
CA LEU A 124 -8.12 -12.85 7.49
C LEU A 124 -8.23 -14.18 6.72
N PHE A 125 -9.35 -14.41 6.04
CA PHE A 125 -9.62 -15.68 5.36
C PHE A 125 -10.15 -15.47 3.94
N ILE A 126 -9.75 -16.35 3.04
CA ILE A 126 -10.42 -16.58 1.76
C ILE A 126 -11.73 -17.30 2.06
N THR A 127 -12.82 -16.89 1.41
CA THR A 127 -14.15 -17.50 1.58
C THR A 127 -14.60 -18.23 0.33
N ASP A 128 -15.51 -19.20 0.51
CA ASP A 128 -16.31 -19.74 -0.58
C ASP A 128 -17.47 -18.81 -0.97
N ASP A 129 -18.31 -19.25 -1.91
CA ASP A 129 -19.47 -18.50 -2.42
C ASP A 129 -20.56 -18.27 -1.36
N GLU A 130 -20.57 -19.07 -0.28
CA GLU A 130 -21.46 -18.90 0.86
C GLU A 130 -20.85 -18.02 1.98
N GLY A 131 -19.63 -17.51 1.78
CA GLY A 131 -18.93 -16.66 2.74
C GLY A 131 -18.28 -17.43 3.88
N ARG A 132 -18.13 -18.75 3.78
CA ARG A 132 -17.47 -19.57 4.81
C ARG A 132 -15.96 -19.55 4.59
N PRO A 133 -15.14 -19.42 5.66
CA PRO A 133 -13.69 -19.41 5.53
C PRO A 133 -13.18 -20.77 5.04
N ILE A 134 -12.35 -20.77 4.00
CA ILE A 134 -11.77 -21.98 3.41
C ILE A 134 -10.25 -22.06 3.58
N LYS A 135 -9.57 -20.91 3.70
CA LYS A 135 -8.12 -20.85 3.84
C LYS A 135 -7.74 -19.52 4.48
N GLU A 136 -6.79 -19.55 5.41
CA GLU A 136 -6.21 -18.34 5.97
C GLU A 136 -5.43 -17.56 4.90
N LEU A 137 -5.58 -16.24 4.91
CA LEU A 137 -4.81 -15.30 4.13
C LEU A 137 -3.88 -14.53 5.08
N SER A 138 -2.75 -15.15 5.39
CA SER A 138 -1.69 -14.55 6.22
C SER A 138 -0.53 -14.03 5.39
N GLY A 139 0.47 -13.41 6.01
CA GLY A 139 1.73 -12.95 5.44
C GLY A 139 1.59 -11.80 4.44
N LEU A 140 0.56 -10.97 4.59
CA LEU A 140 0.32 -9.84 3.68
C LEU A 140 1.39 -8.76 3.82
N TYR A 141 1.84 -8.50 5.05
CA TYR A 141 2.82 -7.46 5.38
C TYR A 141 4.16 -7.65 4.63
N GLU A 142 4.56 -8.90 4.37
CA GLU A 142 5.78 -9.27 3.64
C GLU A 142 5.79 -8.79 2.19
N SER A 143 4.60 -8.55 1.63
CA SER A 143 4.39 -8.24 0.22
C SER A 143 3.98 -6.79 -0.04
N VAL A 144 3.81 -5.97 1.00
CA VAL A 144 3.29 -4.60 0.87
C VAL A 144 4.17 -3.75 -0.04
N LEU A 145 5.47 -3.69 0.24
CA LEU A 145 6.41 -2.89 -0.54
C LEU A 145 6.60 -3.44 -1.96
N GLY A 146 6.72 -4.76 -2.11
CA GLY A 146 6.88 -5.42 -3.41
C GLY A 146 5.67 -5.26 -4.35
N THR A 147 4.52 -4.85 -3.81
CA THR A 147 3.29 -4.56 -4.56
C THR A 147 3.02 -3.06 -4.75
N ASP A 148 3.94 -2.18 -4.34
CA ASP A 148 3.87 -0.75 -4.65
C ASP A 148 3.67 -0.53 -6.16
N PRO A 149 2.57 0.12 -6.59
CA PRO A 149 2.29 0.34 -8.01
C PRO A 149 3.34 1.14 -8.75
N THR A 150 4.20 1.90 -8.05
CA THR A 150 5.31 2.64 -8.68
C THR A 150 6.52 1.75 -8.96
N GLY A 151 6.59 0.57 -8.36
CA GLY A 151 7.74 -0.33 -8.42
C GLY A 151 8.97 0.19 -7.69
N ARG A 152 8.85 1.28 -6.90
CA ARG A 152 9.96 1.87 -6.14
C ARG A 152 10.07 1.32 -4.72
N GLU A 153 9.11 0.51 -4.27
CA GLU A 153 9.00 0.11 -2.87
C GLU A 153 8.99 1.33 -1.95
N MET A 154 8.31 2.41 -2.38
CA MET A 154 8.31 3.71 -1.72
C MET A 154 9.69 4.39 -1.54
N CYS A 155 10.74 3.93 -2.23
CA CYS A 155 12.02 4.63 -2.28
C CYS A 155 11.89 6.01 -2.96
N PRO A 156 12.67 7.03 -2.56
CA PRO A 156 12.61 8.37 -3.15
C PRO A 156 12.75 8.37 -4.68
N LYS A 157 11.98 9.22 -5.38
CA LYS A 157 12.04 9.38 -6.85
C LYS A 157 13.44 9.72 -7.36
N ASN A 158 14.14 10.58 -6.64
CA ASN A 158 15.52 10.96 -6.93
C ASN A 158 16.42 10.27 -5.91
N LYS A 159 16.85 9.03 -6.19
CA LYS A 159 17.94 8.43 -5.42
C LYS A 159 19.16 9.34 -5.59
N ILE A 160 19.54 10.05 -4.53
CA ILE A 160 20.84 10.70 -4.48
C ILE A 160 21.85 9.56 -4.44
N ASP A 161 22.68 9.45 -5.47
CA ASP A 161 23.81 8.53 -5.46
C ASP A 161 24.86 9.07 -4.48
N PRO A 162 25.10 8.41 -3.34
CA PRO A 162 26.06 8.89 -2.34
C PRO A 162 27.49 9.00 -2.90
N SER A 163 27.80 8.35 -4.02
CA SER A 163 29.12 8.40 -4.65
C SER A 163 29.40 9.70 -5.41
N ASN A 164 28.37 10.50 -5.73
CA ASN A 164 28.54 11.78 -6.44
C ASN A 164 28.83 12.98 -5.52
N ASP A 165 28.58 12.87 -4.21
CA ASP A 165 28.84 13.96 -3.24
C ASP A 165 30.27 13.95 -2.69
N LEU A 166 31.03 12.87 -2.89
CA LEU A 166 32.44 12.77 -2.45
C LEU A 166 33.46 13.42 -3.40
N ILE A 167 33.02 13.99 -4.53
CA ILE A 167 33.93 14.63 -5.51
C ILE A 167 34.07 16.15 -5.26
N ASN A 168 33.24 16.75 -4.39
CA ASN A 168 33.27 18.20 -4.12
C ASN A 168 33.48 18.58 -2.64
N ALA A 169 34.05 17.69 -1.81
CA ALA A 169 34.43 17.98 -0.43
C ALA A 169 35.94 18.11 -0.25
#